data_AF-A0AA88YJS8-F1
#
_entry.id   AF-A0AA88YJS8-F1
#
_cell.length_a   1.000
_cell.length_b   1.000
_cell.length_c   1.000
_cell.angle_alpha   90.00
_cell.angle_beta   90.00
_cell.angle_gamma   90.00
#
_symmetry.space_group_name_H-M   'P 1'
#
loop_
_entity.id
_entity.type
_entity.pdbx_description
1 polymer ?
#
loop_
_entity_poly.entity_id
_entity_poly.type
_entity_poly.pdbx_seq_one_letter_code
_entity_poly.pdbx_strand_id
1 'polypeptide(L)'
;MDVHPNPGPIQECLTLFHLNIRSLRHKISHLEDLASDYDILCITESHLDENILDDDISIDGFCLTRRDRNAHGGGIVVYISDKIHSKRLQHIENNNIEMICTNIEVCKESFLLLTVYRPPNSSSEFWNMFESCLDSAIDINPRIVIVGDLNVDLLAVQNHRLIDIVNHYQLNNVISLPTRIGPTRASLLDPIFLRECSNDMVDVLPIDSNISDHSATLVDILIKEKISKSYKRKIFCYKDGDFALLNSLISEINWAGTLDENSDIDVACEIFNEKITTLSRRCIPTKIITFRNNDKPWFNSELRREIRIRNRMWKKAKKSGSPFQIDKYKHQRNKVNNMKKHAREVFFLEINGIIDNLPPSDPNGFWKLVNLLTKNSGTSSSIPPLLNPDNNQVESSDQEKADILNNYFSSISNINDANVDVPDLESKTNSTLSEINITTEDFVIS
;
A
#
# COMPACT_ATOMS: atom_id res chain seq x y z
N MET A 1 -10.65 -4.78 -28.03
CA MET A 1 -9.53 -3.83 -28.15
C MET A 1 -9.99 -2.51 -27.56
N ASP A 2 -9.61 -2.23 -26.32
CA ASP A 2 -9.92 -0.98 -25.62
C ASP A 2 -8.76 -0.01 -25.84
N VAL A 3 -8.86 0.83 -26.87
CA VAL A 3 -7.98 2.00 -27.03
C VAL A 3 -8.75 3.21 -26.53
N HIS A 4 -8.38 3.69 -25.35
CA HIS A 4 -8.91 4.92 -24.77
C HIS A 4 -8.45 6.15 -25.57
N PRO A 5 -9.35 7.08 -25.96
CA PRO A 5 -8.94 8.41 -26.34
C PRO A 5 -8.65 9.19 -25.05
N ASN A 6 -7.36 9.36 -24.78
CA ASN A 6 -6.79 10.37 -23.87
C ASN A 6 -7.27 10.32 -22.40
N PRO A 7 -6.75 9.42 -21.54
CA PRO A 7 -6.68 9.72 -20.13
C PRO A 7 -5.61 10.83 -19.98
N GLY A 8 -6.02 12.03 -19.58
CA GLY A 8 -5.07 13.09 -19.22
C GLY A 8 -4.03 12.60 -18.20
N PRO A 9 -2.94 13.36 -17.97
CA PRO A 9 -1.91 12.96 -17.02
C PRO A 9 -2.56 12.63 -15.66
N ILE A 10 -2.40 11.39 -15.22
CA ILE A 10 -2.88 10.93 -13.92
C ILE A 10 -1.91 11.55 -12.90
N GLN A 11 -2.28 12.70 -12.31
CA GLN A 11 -1.66 13.15 -11.07
C GLN A 11 -1.97 12.09 -10.01
N GLU A 12 -0.94 11.67 -9.30
CA GLU A 12 -1.12 10.67 -8.27
C GLU A 12 -1.45 11.34 -6.94
N CYS A 13 -2.37 10.69 -6.23
CA CYS A 13 -2.89 11.19 -4.97
C CYS A 13 -2.65 10.16 -3.88
N LEU A 14 -2.38 10.67 -2.69
CA LEU A 14 -2.50 9.92 -1.44
C LEU A 14 -3.94 9.97 -0.97
N THR A 15 -4.57 8.82 -0.84
CA THR A 15 -5.97 8.72 -0.42
C THR A 15 -6.05 8.61 1.10
N LEU A 16 -6.67 9.59 1.76
CA LEU A 16 -6.83 9.66 3.21
C LEU A 16 -8.31 9.50 3.59
N PHE A 17 -8.53 8.68 4.60
CA PHE A 17 -9.83 8.40 5.20
C PHE A 17 -9.82 8.76 6.68
N HIS A 18 -10.82 9.49 7.16
CA HIS A 18 -11.05 9.72 8.59
C HIS A 18 -12.44 9.25 9.01
N LEU A 19 -12.54 8.62 10.17
CA LEU A 19 -13.83 8.26 10.79
C LEU A 19 -13.72 8.26 12.32
N ASN A 20 -14.63 8.99 12.97
CA ASN A 20 -14.98 8.70 14.36
C ASN A 20 -15.76 7.36 14.39
N ILE A 21 -15.10 6.29 14.83
CA ILE A 21 -15.64 4.93 14.75
C ILE A 21 -16.51 4.57 15.95
N ARG A 22 -16.37 5.31 17.05
CA ARG A 22 -17.12 5.13 18.30
C ARG A 22 -17.05 3.68 18.79
N SER A 23 -15.87 3.27 19.26
CA SER A 23 -15.44 1.91 19.59
C SER A 23 -15.06 1.05 18.38
N LEU A 24 -13.78 0.67 18.34
CA LEU A 24 -13.15 -0.04 17.22
C LEU A 24 -13.30 -1.57 17.28
N ARG A 25 -13.27 -2.17 18.48
CA ARG A 25 -12.98 -3.59 18.70
C ARG A 25 -13.81 -4.57 17.86
N HIS A 26 -15.12 -4.33 17.75
CA HIS A 26 -16.03 -5.21 17.01
C HIS A 26 -16.23 -4.81 15.54
N LYS A 27 -15.48 -3.81 15.06
CA LYS A 27 -15.65 -3.18 13.75
C LYS A 27 -14.40 -3.27 12.86
N ILE A 28 -13.36 -3.98 13.32
CA ILE A 28 -12.11 -4.18 12.56
C ILE A 28 -12.39 -4.77 11.18
N SER A 29 -13.21 -5.81 11.08
CA SER A 29 -13.57 -6.44 9.80
C SER A 29 -14.20 -5.47 8.81
N HIS A 30 -14.97 -4.48 9.29
CA HIS A 30 -15.50 -3.42 8.44
C HIS A 30 -14.42 -2.47 7.94
N LEU A 31 -13.47 -2.12 8.81
CA LEU A 31 -12.32 -1.31 8.40
C LEU A 31 -11.40 -2.06 7.44
N GLU A 32 -11.19 -3.37 7.57
CA GLU A 32 -10.41 -4.16 6.62
C GLU A 32 -10.98 -4.07 5.20
N ASP A 33 -12.32 -4.17 5.07
CA ASP A 33 -13.00 -4.10 3.77
C ASP A 33 -12.89 -2.69 3.12
N LEU A 34 -12.76 -1.66 3.96
CA LEU A 34 -12.56 -0.26 3.54
C LEU A 34 -11.08 0.07 3.29
N ALA A 35 -10.16 -0.50 4.07
CA ALA A 35 -8.73 -0.18 4.04
C ALA A 35 -8.10 -0.47 2.68
N SER A 36 -8.66 -1.40 1.90
CA SER A 36 -8.19 -1.64 0.52
C SER A 36 -8.35 -0.45 -0.43
N ASP A 37 -9.23 0.50 -0.09
CA ASP A 37 -9.57 1.62 -0.95
C ASP A 37 -8.78 2.90 -0.60
N TYR A 38 -7.99 2.91 0.49
CA TYR A 38 -7.29 4.08 1.03
C TYR A 38 -5.81 3.81 1.33
N ASP A 39 -4.97 4.84 1.31
CA ASP A 39 -3.55 4.75 1.63
C ASP A 39 -3.28 5.08 3.12
N ILE A 40 -4.11 5.93 3.73
CA ILE A 40 -4.06 6.32 5.15
C ILE A 40 -5.47 6.28 5.76
N LEU A 41 -5.62 5.68 6.94
CA LEU A 41 -6.85 5.68 7.73
C LEU A 41 -6.60 6.30 9.12
N CYS A 42 -7.35 7.33 9.45
CA CYS A 42 -7.33 8.03 10.72
C CYS A 42 -8.63 7.74 11.47
N ILE A 43 -8.54 7.07 12.60
CA ILE A 43 -9.68 6.62 13.39
C ILE A 43 -9.67 7.34 14.73
N THR A 44 -10.77 8.03 15.05
CA THR A 44 -10.98 8.68 16.35
C THR A 44 -12.04 7.92 17.14
N GLU A 45 -12.02 8.08 18.47
CA GLU A 45 -12.84 7.32 19.41
C GLU A 45 -12.67 5.80 19.26
N SER A 46 -11.42 5.35 19.27
CA SER A 46 -11.10 3.91 19.19
C SER A 46 -11.62 3.12 20.39
N HIS A 47 -11.74 3.78 21.56
CA HIS A 47 -12.13 3.20 22.85
C HIS A 47 -11.30 1.96 23.19
N LEU A 48 -9.99 2.06 22.98
CA LEU A 48 -9.01 1.03 23.31
C LEU A 48 -8.28 1.35 24.61
N ASP A 49 -7.68 0.32 25.19
CA ASP A 49 -6.79 0.40 26.33
C ASP A 49 -5.57 -0.51 26.14
N GLU A 50 -4.68 -0.49 27.13
CA GLU A 50 -3.44 -1.27 27.16
C GLU A 50 -3.65 -2.79 27.15
N ASN A 51 -4.86 -3.29 27.43
CA ASN A 51 -5.15 -4.72 27.43
C ASN A 51 -5.42 -5.27 26.02
N ILE A 52 -5.61 -4.38 25.03
CA ILE A 52 -5.77 -4.77 23.63
C ILE A 52 -4.40 -4.84 22.98
N LEU A 53 -4.05 -5.97 22.38
CA LEU A 53 -2.79 -6.09 21.65
C LEU A 53 -2.89 -5.41 20.28
N ASP A 54 -1.75 -4.93 19.79
CA ASP A 54 -1.69 -4.33 18.45
C ASP A 54 -2.10 -5.33 17.36
N ASP A 55 -1.76 -6.61 17.54
CA ASP A 55 -2.13 -7.71 16.63
C ASP A 55 -3.65 -7.89 16.52
N ASP A 56 -4.41 -7.68 17.60
CA ASP A 56 -5.88 -7.83 17.63
C ASP A 56 -6.60 -6.80 16.76
N ILE A 57 -5.92 -5.70 16.44
CA ILE A 57 -6.44 -4.57 15.66
C ILE A 57 -5.58 -4.27 14.44
N SER A 58 -4.67 -5.16 14.08
CA SER A 58 -3.80 -5.00 12.93
C SER A 58 -4.60 -5.11 11.62
N ILE A 59 -4.16 -4.39 10.59
CA ILE A 59 -4.75 -4.46 9.25
C ILE A 59 -3.63 -4.79 8.27
N ASP A 60 -3.79 -5.91 7.54
CA ASP A 60 -2.78 -6.38 6.61
C ASP A 60 -2.39 -5.34 5.55
N GLY A 61 -1.10 -4.99 5.52
CA GLY A 61 -0.51 -4.01 4.61
C GLY A 61 -0.45 -2.59 5.18
N PHE A 62 -0.72 -2.42 6.49
CA PHE A 62 -0.65 -1.14 7.18
C PHE A 62 0.22 -1.22 8.43
N CYS A 63 1.01 -0.18 8.63
CA CYS A 63 1.65 0.14 9.90
C CYS A 63 0.64 0.82 10.83
N LEU A 64 0.51 0.28 12.05
CA LEU A 64 -0.37 0.77 13.09
C LEU A 64 0.36 1.77 14.00
N THR A 65 -0.31 2.87 14.35
CA THR A 65 0.11 3.78 15.42
C THR A 65 -1.11 4.20 16.22
N ARG A 66 -1.05 4.12 17.56
CA ARG A 66 -2.19 4.50 18.41
C ARG A 66 -1.81 5.38 19.60
N ARG A 67 -2.83 6.04 20.13
CA ARG A 67 -2.80 6.82 21.38
C ARG A 67 -4.08 6.52 22.11
N ASP A 68 -3.99 5.65 23.11
CA ASP A 68 -5.15 5.21 23.86
C ASP A 68 -5.47 6.18 25.00
N ARG A 69 -6.75 6.18 25.41
CA ARG A 69 -7.21 6.92 26.58
C ARG A 69 -7.77 5.96 27.62
N ASN A 70 -8.83 5.26 27.28
CA ASN A 70 -9.42 4.14 28.01
C ASN A 70 -10.51 3.47 27.16
N ALA A 71 -11.01 2.32 27.62
CA ALA A 71 -12.08 1.57 26.96
C ALA A 71 -13.47 2.23 27.00
N HIS A 72 -13.63 3.40 27.62
CA HIS A 72 -14.93 4.08 27.79
C HIS A 72 -15.10 5.32 26.90
N GLY A 73 -14.04 5.80 26.26
CA GLY A 73 -14.13 6.98 25.39
C GLY A 73 -12.77 7.51 24.95
N GLY A 74 -12.76 8.19 23.80
CA GLY A 74 -11.55 8.76 23.21
C GLY A 74 -10.64 7.70 22.59
N GLY A 75 -9.38 8.07 22.42
CA GLY A 75 -8.37 7.26 21.74
C GLY A 75 -8.33 7.51 20.23
N ILE A 76 -7.11 7.42 19.69
CA ILE A 76 -6.81 7.63 18.28
C ILE A 76 -6.02 6.44 17.76
N VAL A 77 -6.38 5.97 16.57
CA VAL A 77 -5.64 4.96 15.82
C VAL A 77 -5.39 5.47 14.42
N VAL A 78 -4.16 5.34 13.93
CA VAL A 78 -3.75 5.73 12.58
C VAL A 78 -3.14 4.50 11.92
N TYR A 79 -3.68 4.12 10.76
CA TYR A 79 -3.14 3.09 9.89
C TYR A 79 -2.55 3.77 8.65
N ILE A 80 -1.28 3.50 8.37
CA ILE A 80 -0.59 4.00 7.17
C ILE A 80 -0.08 2.82 6.37
N SER A 81 -0.32 2.80 5.06
CA SER A 81 0.19 1.74 4.18
C SER A 81 1.68 1.50 4.42
N ASP A 82 2.10 0.24 4.53
CA ASP A 82 3.50 -0.17 4.76
C ASP A 82 4.47 0.29 3.65
N LYS A 83 3.92 0.78 2.54
CA LYS A 83 4.65 1.30 1.38
C LYS A 83 4.98 2.79 1.50
N ILE A 84 4.42 3.46 2.49
CA ILE A 84 4.62 4.88 2.75
C ILE A 84 5.61 4.99 3.90
N HIS A 85 6.68 5.77 3.70
CA HIS A 85 7.55 6.10 4.80
C HIS A 85 6.80 7.04 5.75
N SER A 86 6.66 6.61 7.00
CA SER A 86 5.98 7.40 8.01
C SER A 86 6.70 7.30 9.34
N LYS A 87 6.73 8.42 10.07
CA LYS A 87 7.38 8.52 11.37
C LYS A 87 6.54 9.35 12.32
N ARG A 88 6.13 8.77 13.45
CA ARG A 88 5.44 9.51 14.52
C ARG A 88 6.40 10.48 15.20
N LEU A 89 5.96 11.72 15.39
CA LEU A 89 6.72 12.79 16.04
C LEU A 89 6.16 13.05 17.45
N GLN A 90 6.42 12.13 18.38
CA GLN A 90 5.90 12.23 19.76
C GLN A 90 6.37 13.48 20.51
N HIS A 91 7.54 14.03 20.18
CA HIS A 91 8.14 15.17 20.88
C HIS A 91 7.39 16.50 20.66
N ILE A 92 6.53 16.60 19.63
CA ILE A 92 5.65 17.75 19.40
C ILE A 92 4.21 17.50 19.84
N GLU A 93 3.89 16.29 20.31
CA GLU A 93 2.56 15.98 20.85
C GLU A 93 2.45 16.48 22.30
N ASN A 94 1.30 17.04 22.65
CA ASN A 94 1.01 17.44 24.03
C ASN A 94 0.24 16.33 24.75
N ASN A 95 0.66 16.00 25.98
CA ASN A 95 0.06 14.89 26.74
C ASN A 95 -1.39 15.09 27.18
N ASN A 96 -1.85 16.34 27.24
CA ASN A 96 -3.18 16.70 27.69
C ASN A 96 -4.21 16.81 26.54
N ILE A 97 -3.77 16.65 25.28
CA ILE A 97 -4.67 16.60 24.13
C ILE A 97 -4.52 15.24 23.44
N GLU A 98 -5.63 14.75 22.89
CA GLU A 98 -5.61 13.52 22.10
C GLU A 98 -5.21 13.90 20.67
N MET A 99 -3.92 13.78 20.38
CA MET A 99 -3.36 14.06 19.06
C MET A 99 -2.24 13.08 18.75
N ILE A 100 -2.17 12.61 17.51
CA ILE A 100 -1.02 11.92 16.94
C ILE A 100 -0.48 12.77 15.80
N CYS A 101 0.82 13.06 15.84
CA CYS A 101 1.50 13.72 14.74
C CYS A 101 2.41 12.74 14.01
N THR A 102 2.22 12.61 12.70
CA THR A 102 3.00 11.70 11.87
C THR A 102 3.57 12.46 10.67
N ASN A 103 4.89 12.40 10.51
CA ASN A 103 5.55 12.83 9.28
C ASN A 103 5.33 11.76 8.21
N ILE A 104 4.80 12.16 7.06
CA ILE A 104 4.52 11.31 5.91
C ILE A 104 5.48 11.74 4.80
N GLU A 105 6.29 10.81 4.29
CA GLU A 105 7.23 11.07 3.21
C GLU A 105 6.96 10.15 2.03
N VAL A 106 6.76 10.76 0.85
CA VAL A 106 6.43 10.06 -0.39
C VAL A 106 7.10 10.77 -1.56
N CYS A 107 7.93 10.04 -2.32
CA CYS A 107 8.59 10.53 -3.53
C CYS A 107 9.20 11.93 -3.36
N LYS A 108 10.07 12.09 -2.34
CA LYS A 108 10.80 13.33 -2.02
C LYS A 108 9.94 14.52 -1.58
N GLU A 109 8.63 14.34 -1.46
CA GLU A 109 7.74 15.26 -0.77
C GLU A 109 7.39 14.74 0.62
N SER A 110 7.18 15.67 1.56
CA SER A 110 6.71 15.33 2.90
C SER A 110 5.66 16.30 3.39
N PHE A 111 4.80 15.83 4.28
CA PHE A 111 3.84 16.65 5.03
C PHE A 111 3.59 16.04 6.42
N LEU A 112 3.15 16.86 7.36
CA LEU A 112 2.73 16.39 8.68
C LEU A 112 1.23 16.10 8.68
N LEU A 113 0.88 14.89 9.12
CA LEU A 113 -0.48 14.48 9.40
C LEU A 113 -0.75 14.60 10.90
N LEU A 114 -1.65 15.49 11.29
CA LEU A 114 -2.13 15.64 12.67
C LEU A 114 -3.52 15.02 12.75
N THR A 115 -3.62 13.86 13.41
CA THR A 115 -4.92 13.25 13.75
C THR A 115 -5.31 13.69 15.15
N VAL A 116 -6.44 14.38 15.29
CA VAL A 116 -6.84 15.05 16.53
C VAL A 116 -8.21 14.55 16.99
N TYR A 117 -8.38 14.34 18.28
CA TYR A 117 -9.69 14.18 18.89
C TYR A 117 -9.84 15.19 20.02
N ARG A 118 -10.88 16.02 19.97
CA ARG A 118 -11.22 16.93 21.05
C ARG A 118 -12.54 16.47 21.69
N PRO A 119 -12.51 16.03 22.96
CA PRO A 119 -13.75 15.73 23.69
C PRO A 119 -14.70 16.94 23.72
N PRO A 120 -16.03 16.73 23.70
CA PRO A 120 -17.00 17.82 23.61
C PRO A 120 -16.93 18.81 24.78
N ASN A 121 -16.56 18.32 25.97
CA ASN A 121 -16.48 19.10 27.21
C ASN A 121 -15.06 19.65 27.51
N SER A 122 -14.16 19.65 26.53
CA SER A 122 -12.80 20.17 26.71
C SER A 122 -12.79 21.68 26.98
N SER A 123 -11.94 22.13 27.90
CA SER A 123 -11.77 23.55 28.23
C SER A 123 -11.14 24.36 27.09
N SER A 124 -11.12 25.68 27.25
CA SER A 124 -10.44 26.61 26.34
C SER A 124 -8.93 26.37 26.23
N GLU A 125 -8.31 25.81 27.27
CA GLU A 125 -6.88 25.47 27.31
C GLU A 125 -6.49 24.46 26.21
N PHE A 126 -7.43 23.61 25.77
CA PHE A 126 -7.20 22.73 24.63
C PHE A 126 -6.64 23.50 23.43
N TRP A 127 -7.21 24.67 23.14
CA TRP A 127 -6.82 25.48 21.99
C TRP A 127 -5.43 26.10 22.17
N ASN A 128 -5.07 26.56 23.39
CA ASN A 128 -3.69 27.02 23.68
C ASN A 128 -2.67 25.92 23.38
N MET A 129 -2.96 24.69 23.83
CA MET A 129 -2.06 23.55 23.64
C MET A 129 -2.01 23.11 22.18
N PHE A 130 -3.15 23.16 21.48
CA PHE A 130 -3.24 22.85 20.06
C PHE A 130 -2.46 23.87 19.21
N GLU A 131 -2.53 25.17 19.51
CA GLU A 131 -1.73 26.22 18.86
C GLU A 131 -0.23 25.97 19.08
N SER A 132 0.21 25.68 20.30
CA SER A 132 1.61 25.35 20.58
C SER A 132 2.12 24.12 19.80
N CYS A 133 1.26 23.11 19.61
CA CYS A 133 1.55 21.97 18.76
C CYS A 133 1.64 22.36 17.27
N LEU A 134 0.77 23.27 16.80
CA LEU A 134 0.80 23.77 15.43
C LEU A 134 2.05 24.59 15.15
N ASP A 135 2.47 25.47 16.07
CA ASP A 135 3.71 26.23 15.95
C ASP A 135 4.90 25.28 15.75
N SER A 136 5.01 24.28 16.63
CA SER A 136 6.08 23.27 16.56
C SER A 136 6.02 22.43 15.28
N ALA A 137 4.82 22.12 14.79
CA ALA A 137 4.63 21.37 13.54
C ALA A 137 5.06 22.20 12.31
N ILE A 138 4.72 23.49 12.27
CA ILE A 138 5.05 24.38 11.15
C ILE A 138 6.56 24.60 11.05
N ASP A 139 7.25 24.69 12.19
CA ASP A 139 8.72 24.79 12.24
C ASP A 139 9.41 23.57 11.62
N ILE A 140 8.77 22.39 11.69
CA ILE A 140 9.28 21.15 11.11
C ILE A 140 8.92 21.05 9.63
N ASN A 141 7.66 21.29 9.28
CA ASN A 141 7.20 21.24 7.89
C ASN A 141 5.99 22.18 7.69
N PRO A 142 6.05 23.10 6.72
CA PRO A 142 4.95 24.00 6.45
C PRO A 142 3.71 23.29 5.84
N ARG A 143 3.89 22.12 5.22
CA ARG A 143 2.80 21.32 4.66
C ARG A 143 2.16 20.49 5.77
N ILE A 144 0.91 20.82 6.09
CA ILE A 144 0.17 20.20 7.20
C ILE A 144 -1.20 19.74 6.72
N VAL A 145 -1.57 18.54 7.13
CA VAL A 145 -2.91 17.96 6.99
C VAL A 145 -3.43 17.65 8.38
N ILE A 146 -4.57 18.23 8.75
CA ILE A 146 -5.21 18.01 10.05
C ILE A 146 -6.54 17.33 9.81
N VAL A 147 -6.77 16.21 10.48
CA VAL A 147 -8.02 15.44 10.42
C VAL A 147 -8.43 15.02 11.81
N GLY A 148 -9.72 14.81 12.03
CA GLY A 148 -10.19 14.46 13.36
C GLY A 148 -11.58 14.95 13.68
N ASP A 149 -12.11 14.51 14.82
CA ASP A 149 -13.33 15.05 15.41
C ASP A 149 -12.96 16.12 16.45
N LEU A 150 -13.26 17.38 16.14
CA LEU A 150 -12.98 18.51 17.02
C LEU A 150 -14.16 18.87 17.94
N ASN A 151 -15.31 18.21 17.76
CA ASN A 151 -16.56 18.51 18.47
C ASN A 151 -16.93 20.02 18.43
N VAL A 152 -16.66 20.69 17.30
CA VAL A 152 -17.06 22.07 17.03
C VAL A 152 -17.84 22.09 15.72
N ASP A 153 -19.12 22.50 15.76
CA ASP A 153 -19.97 22.51 14.57
C ASP A 153 -19.67 23.70 13.65
N LEU A 154 -18.80 23.48 12.66
CA LEU A 154 -18.37 24.51 11.70
C LEU A 154 -19.47 25.03 10.79
N LEU A 155 -20.64 24.38 10.73
CA LEU A 155 -21.80 24.91 9.98
C LEU A 155 -22.56 25.99 10.77
N ALA A 156 -22.40 26.02 12.10
CA ALA A 156 -23.17 26.89 12.98
C ALA A 156 -22.31 27.94 13.71
N VAL A 157 -21.03 27.65 13.97
CA VAL A 157 -20.15 28.60 14.65
C VAL A 157 -19.71 29.71 13.71
N GLN A 158 -19.81 30.97 14.18
CA GLN A 158 -19.25 32.14 13.47
C GLN A 158 -18.12 32.81 14.25
N ASN A 159 -18.23 32.83 15.59
CA ASN A 159 -17.22 33.37 16.49
C ASN A 159 -16.77 32.26 17.43
N HIS A 160 -15.65 31.62 17.11
CA HIS A 160 -15.09 30.55 17.91
C HIS A 160 -13.57 30.53 17.76
N ARG A 161 -12.85 30.22 18.83
CA ARG A 161 -11.38 30.22 18.85
C ARG A 161 -10.74 29.38 17.74
N LEU A 162 -11.37 28.26 17.38
CA LEU A 162 -10.94 27.45 16.23
C LEU A 162 -10.93 28.23 14.92
N ILE A 163 -11.88 29.14 14.67
CA ILE A 163 -11.91 29.97 13.46
C ILE A 163 -10.73 30.94 13.45
N ASP A 164 -10.40 31.51 14.61
CA ASP A 164 -9.23 32.39 14.76
C ASP A 164 -7.93 31.64 14.45
N ILE A 165 -7.78 30.41 14.99
CA ILE A 165 -6.65 29.51 14.70
C ILE A 165 -6.59 29.19 13.21
N VAL A 166 -7.71 28.79 12.61
CA VAL A 166 -7.78 28.43 11.19
C VAL A 166 -7.31 29.59 10.31
N ASN A 167 -7.75 30.81 10.61
CA ASN A 167 -7.32 32.01 9.89
C ASN A 167 -5.84 32.36 10.16
N HIS A 168 -5.40 32.29 11.41
CA HIS A 168 -4.02 32.62 11.80
C HIS A 168 -2.99 31.72 11.11
N TYR A 169 -3.24 30.41 11.11
CA TYR A 169 -2.35 29.41 10.53
C TYR A 169 -2.59 29.13 9.04
N GLN A 170 -3.48 29.88 8.39
CA GLN A 170 -3.84 29.75 6.97
C GLN A 170 -4.31 28.33 6.62
N LEU A 171 -5.08 27.72 7.52
CA LEU A 171 -5.67 26.42 7.35
C LEU A 171 -6.91 26.53 6.46
N ASN A 172 -7.01 25.68 5.44
CA ASN A 172 -8.19 25.62 4.58
C ASN A 172 -9.03 24.38 4.92
N ASN A 173 -10.26 24.58 5.41
CA ASN A 173 -11.21 23.48 5.58
C ASN A 173 -11.76 23.04 4.22
N VAL A 174 -11.50 21.80 3.83
CA VAL A 174 -11.99 21.26 2.56
C VAL A 174 -13.35 20.56 2.68
N ILE A 175 -13.79 20.21 3.88
CA ILE A 175 -15.09 19.60 4.12
C ILE A 175 -16.16 20.69 4.27
N SER A 176 -17.24 20.55 3.51
CA SER A 176 -18.38 21.49 3.52
C SER A 176 -19.73 20.81 3.80
N LEU A 177 -19.74 19.49 3.86
CA LEU A 177 -20.94 18.69 4.11
C LEU A 177 -21.01 18.29 5.60
N PRO A 178 -22.22 18.09 6.16
CA PRO A 178 -22.36 17.63 7.53
C PRO A 178 -21.76 16.22 7.70
N THR A 179 -21.06 16.02 8.81
CA THR A 179 -20.38 14.76 9.15
C THR A 179 -21.14 13.99 10.21
N ARG A 180 -22.04 14.63 10.97
CA ARG A 180 -22.94 13.95 11.90
C ARG A 180 -24.38 14.41 11.66
N ILE A 181 -25.27 13.46 11.37
CA ILE A 181 -26.68 13.75 11.08
C ILE A 181 -27.51 13.11 12.20
N GLY A 182 -27.97 13.94 13.13
CA GLY A 182 -28.92 13.57 14.15
C GLY A 182 -30.38 13.70 13.67
N PRO A 183 -31.36 13.34 14.52
CA PRO A 183 -32.78 13.41 14.17
C PRO A 183 -33.26 14.83 13.84
N THR A 184 -32.64 15.83 14.45
CA THR A 184 -33.08 17.24 14.39
C THR A 184 -32.04 18.20 13.84
N ARG A 185 -30.76 17.80 13.77
CA ARG A 185 -29.65 18.66 13.35
C ARG A 185 -28.61 17.87 12.56
N ALA A 186 -28.05 18.53 11.56
CA ALA A 186 -26.86 18.08 10.85
C ALA A 186 -25.71 19.04 11.20
N SER A 187 -24.56 18.49 11.61
CA SER A 187 -23.38 19.25 12.06
C SER A 187 -22.14 18.77 11.35
N LEU A 188 -21.17 19.68 11.15
CA LEU A 188 -19.83 19.35 10.66
C LEU A 188 -18.87 19.42 11.84
N LEU A 189 -18.54 18.24 12.37
CA LEU A 189 -17.65 18.08 13.55
C LEU A 189 -16.27 17.56 13.16
N ASP A 190 -16.16 16.94 11.98
CA ASP A 190 -14.99 16.19 11.53
C ASP A 190 -14.29 16.91 10.35
N PRO A 191 -13.72 18.11 10.53
CA PRO A 191 -13.10 18.85 9.43
C PRO A 191 -11.83 18.17 8.92
N ILE A 192 -11.47 18.53 7.68
CA ILE A 192 -10.14 18.27 7.14
C ILE A 192 -9.54 19.64 6.81
N PHE A 193 -8.48 20.01 7.53
CA PHE A 193 -7.74 21.23 7.27
C PHE A 193 -6.46 20.94 6.49
N LEU A 194 -6.20 21.74 5.47
CA LEU A 194 -4.99 21.68 4.67
C LEU A 194 -4.21 22.98 4.79
N ARG A 195 -2.90 22.89 5.00
CA ARG A 195 -1.93 23.99 4.90
C ARG A 195 -0.91 23.64 3.82
N GLU A 196 -0.73 24.52 2.84
CA GLU A 196 0.23 24.34 1.73
C GLU A 196 0.13 22.98 1.00
N CYS A 197 -1.03 22.31 1.09
CA CYS A 197 -1.30 21.04 0.45
C CYS A 197 -2.39 21.22 -0.62
N SER A 198 -2.15 20.63 -1.80
CA SER A 198 -3.17 20.55 -2.85
C SER A 198 -3.97 19.26 -2.70
N ASN A 199 -5.24 19.29 -3.09
CA ASN A 199 -6.13 18.13 -3.09
C ASN A 199 -6.83 17.98 -4.44
N ASP A 200 -7.28 16.77 -4.78
CA ASP A 200 -8.13 16.49 -5.95
C ASP A 200 -9.57 16.19 -5.52
N MET A 201 -9.75 15.07 -4.85
CA MET A 201 -11.04 14.59 -4.39
C MET A 201 -11.22 14.87 -2.90
N VAL A 202 -12.37 15.39 -2.53
CA VAL A 202 -12.80 15.54 -1.14
C VAL A 202 -14.21 14.99 -1.02
N ASP A 203 -14.55 14.26 0.02
CA ASP A 203 -15.93 13.82 0.25
C ASP A 203 -16.30 13.55 1.70
N VAL A 204 -17.61 13.42 1.93
CA VAL A 204 -18.17 12.85 3.15
C VAL A 204 -18.96 11.60 2.76
N LEU A 205 -18.54 10.44 3.29
CA LEU A 205 -19.14 9.14 3.04
C LEU A 205 -20.06 8.77 4.21
N PRO A 206 -21.39 8.66 4.00
CA PRO A 206 -22.29 8.17 5.02
C PRO A 206 -21.96 6.73 5.41
N ILE A 207 -21.75 6.51 6.70
CA ILE A 207 -21.52 5.21 7.30
C ILE A 207 -22.85 4.65 7.81
N ASP A 208 -22.96 3.32 7.85
CA ASP A 208 -24.12 2.65 8.43
C ASP A 208 -24.26 3.03 9.91
N SER A 209 -25.46 3.38 10.35
CA SER A 209 -25.73 3.81 11.73
C SER A 209 -25.41 2.75 12.79
N ASN A 210 -25.32 1.47 12.41
CA ASN A 210 -24.87 0.40 13.30
C ASN A 210 -23.35 0.43 13.55
N ILE A 211 -22.60 1.13 12.70
CA ILE A 211 -21.15 1.22 12.73
C ILE A 211 -20.73 2.54 13.37
N SER A 212 -21.26 3.67 12.90
CA SER A 212 -21.03 4.98 13.52
C SER A 212 -22.20 5.92 13.23
N ASP A 213 -22.47 6.84 14.15
CA ASP A 213 -23.35 7.99 13.90
C ASP A 213 -22.62 9.15 13.19
N HIS A 214 -21.32 9.01 12.97
CA HIS A 214 -20.51 9.89 12.13
C HIS A 214 -20.37 9.31 10.71
N SER A 215 -20.38 10.20 9.74
CA SER A 215 -19.98 9.95 8.36
C SER A 215 -18.46 10.11 8.27
N ALA A 216 -17.82 9.28 7.45
CA ALA A 216 -16.39 9.38 7.21
C ALA A 216 -16.06 10.59 6.34
N THR A 217 -14.90 11.21 6.56
CA THR A 217 -14.38 12.29 5.73
C THR A 217 -13.18 11.82 4.92
N LEU A 218 -13.14 12.21 3.65
CA LEU A 218 -12.19 11.70 2.66
C LEU A 218 -11.46 12.87 1.99
N VAL A 219 -10.16 12.71 1.78
CA VAL A 219 -9.38 13.63 0.94
C VAL A 219 -8.28 12.89 0.17
N ASP A 220 -8.12 13.27 -1.09
CA ASP A 220 -7.02 12.84 -1.94
C ASP A 220 -5.99 13.97 -2.00
N ILE A 221 -4.84 13.78 -1.34
CA ILE A 221 -3.74 14.73 -1.30
C ILE A 221 -2.89 14.57 -2.56
N LEU A 222 -2.72 15.64 -3.33
CA LEU A 222 -1.93 15.62 -4.55
C LEU A 222 -0.43 15.55 -4.24
N ILE A 223 0.25 14.60 -4.87
CA ILE A 223 1.71 14.45 -4.82
C ILE A 223 2.26 14.81 -6.20
N LYS A 224 3.33 15.62 -6.24
CA LYS A 224 3.91 16.09 -7.51
C LYS A 224 4.63 14.98 -8.29
N GLU A 225 5.20 14.01 -7.58
CA GLU A 225 5.90 12.87 -8.16
C GLU A 225 5.05 11.60 -8.17
N LYS A 226 5.38 10.71 -9.11
CA LYS A 226 4.57 9.52 -9.44
C LYS A 226 5.02 8.31 -8.62
N ILE A 227 4.13 7.79 -7.77
CA ILE A 227 4.26 6.49 -7.11
C ILE A 227 3.93 5.40 -8.14
N SER A 228 4.91 4.66 -8.63
CA SER A 228 4.63 3.51 -9.51
C SER A 228 3.83 2.41 -8.77
N LYS A 229 2.50 2.53 -8.67
CA LYS A 229 1.61 1.53 -8.04
C LYS A 229 1.48 0.25 -8.89
N SER A 230 1.89 0.31 -10.17
CA SER A 230 1.79 -0.83 -11.10
C SER A 230 2.81 -0.73 -12.23
N TYR A 231 3.44 -1.83 -12.57
CA TYR A 231 4.32 -1.93 -13.72
C TYR A 231 3.74 -2.86 -14.78
N LYS A 232 4.10 -2.63 -16.04
CA LYS A 232 3.74 -3.52 -17.15
C LYS A 232 4.91 -4.43 -17.41
N ARG A 233 4.68 -5.74 -17.38
CA ARG A 233 5.66 -6.74 -17.78
C ARG A 233 5.14 -7.51 -18.97
N LYS A 234 6.01 -7.70 -19.96
CA LYS A 234 5.78 -8.62 -21.06
C LYS A 234 6.05 -10.03 -20.54
N ILE A 235 5.04 -10.89 -20.58
CA ILE A 235 5.17 -12.29 -20.17
C ILE A 235 4.94 -13.21 -21.36
N PHE A 236 5.52 -14.40 -21.29
CA PHE A 236 5.29 -15.48 -22.23
C PHE A 236 4.01 -16.23 -21.88
N CYS A 237 3.15 -16.46 -22.88
CA CYS A 237 1.97 -17.30 -22.76
C CYS A 237 2.34 -18.75 -23.07
N TYR A 238 3.02 -19.42 -22.14
CA TYR A 238 3.50 -20.79 -22.36
C TYR A 238 2.38 -21.78 -22.72
N LYS A 239 1.13 -21.55 -22.28
CA LYS A 239 -0.03 -22.39 -22.66
C LYS A 239 -0.34 -22.36 -24.17
N ASP A 240 0.00 -21.27 -24.84
CA ASP A 240 -0.27 -21.04 -26.26
C ASP A 240 1.02 -21.15 -27.10
N GLY A 241 2.10 -21.69 -26.54
CA GLY A 241 3.40 -21.80 -27.20
C GLY A 241 3.46 -22.96 -28.19
N ASP A 242 4.10 -22.74 -29.33
CA ASP A 242 4.44 -23.81 -30.28
C ASP A 242 5.75 -24.48 -29.87
N PHE A 243 5.65 -25.45 -28.97
CA PHE A 243 6.80 -26.18 -28.45
C PHE A 243 7.42 -27.14 -29.49
N ALA A 244 6.64 -27.60 -30.46
CA ALA A 244 7.16 -28.46 -31.52
C ALA A 244 8.15 -27.68 -32.39
N LEU A 245 7.77 -26.46 -32.81
CA LEU A 245 8.65 -25.55 -33.52
C LEU A 245 9.84 -25.07 -32.67
N LEU A 246 9.62 -24.81 -31.38
CA LEU A 246 10.71 -24.42 -30.49
C LEU A 246 11.78 -25.50 -30.39
N ASN A 247 11.36 -26.76 -30.19
CA ASN A 247 12.29 -27.88 -30.09
C ASN A 247 13.04 -28.11 -31.40
N SER A 248 12.38 -28.03 -32.55
CA SER A 248 13.05 -28.19 -33.84
C SER A 248 14.13 -27.13 -34.07
N LEU A 249 13.82 -25.86 -33.77
CA LEU A 249 14.77 -24.76 -33.93
C LEU A 249 15.94 -24.82 -32.94
N ILE A 250 15.73 -25.34 -31.73
CA ILE A 250 16.81 -25.55 -30.75
C ILE A 250 17.75 -26.66 -31.24
N SER A 251 17.23 -27.73 -31.82
CA SER A 251 18.03 -28.84 -32.37
C SER A 251 18.86 -28.45 -33.59
N GLU A 252 18.45 -27.43 -34.34
CA GLU A 252 19.20 -26.91 -35.50
C GLU A 252 20.42 -26.05 -35.10
N ILE A 253 20.55 -25.64 -33.83
CA ILE A 253 21.67 -24.82 -33.38
C ILE A 253 22.93 -25.68 -33.22
N ASN A 254 24.02 -25.28 -33.88
CA ASN A 254 25.34 -25.83 -33.63
C ASN A 254 25.94 -25.28 -32.32
N TRP A 255 25.60 -25.91 -31.19
CA TRP A 255 26.06 -25.49 -29.87
C TRP A 255 27.58 -25.52 -29.71
N ALA A 256 28.25 -26.53 -30.27
CA ALA A 256 29.71 -26.68 -30.17
C ALA A 256 30.47 -25.54 -30.86
N GLY A 257 29.95 -25.02 -31.97
CA GLY A 257 30.55 -23.85 -32.64
C GLY A 257 30.08 -22.50 -32.08
N THR A 258 29.00 -22.50 -31.29
CA THR A 258 28.39 -21.27 -30.73
C THR A 258 28.92 -20.97 -29.34
N LEU A 259 29.22 -22.01 -28.56
CA LEU A 259 29.82 -21.95 -27.23
C LEU A 259 31.27 -22.42 -27.38
N ASP A 260 32.12 -21.56 -27.93
CA ASP A 260 33.54 -21.87 -28.16
C ASP A 260 34.23 -22.17 -26.82
N GLU A 261 35.07 -23.21 -26.80
CA GLU A 261 35.77 -23.70 -25.59
C GLU A 261 36.77 -22.68 -25.03
N ASN A 262 37.14 -21.65 -25.80
CA ASN A 262 38.06 -20.58 -25.41
C ASN A 262 37.38 -19.26 -25.03
N SER A 263 36.04 -19.23 -24.96
CA SER A 263 35.31 -18.05 -24.54
C SER A 263 35.22 -17.96 -23.01
N ASP A 264 35.26 -16.73 -22.49
CA ASP A 264 34.92 -16.46 -21.09
C ASP A 264 33.55 -17.08 -20.77
N ILE A 265 33.42 -17.71 -19.59
CA ILE A 265 32.17 -18.33 -19.12
C ILE A 265 31.02 -17.33 -19.16
N ASP A 266 31.27 -16.06 -18.84
CA ASP A 266 30.25 -15.02 -18.86
C ASP A 266 29.76 -14.76 -20.29
N VAL A 267 30.68 -14.73 -21.25
CA VAL A 267 30.36 -14.55 -22.69
C VAL A 267 29.59 -15.76 -23.23
N ALA A 268 29.98 -16.98 -22.86
CA ALA A 268 29.25 -18.18 -23.25
C ALA A 268 27.81 -18.20 -22.71
N CYS A 269 27.63 -17.78 -21.45
CA CYS A 269 26.32 -17.68 -20.81
C CYS A 269 25.43 -16.62 -21.49
N GLU A 270 25.99 -15.46 -21.88
CA GLU A 270 25.28 -14.43 -22.63
C GLU A 270 24.77 -14.95 -23.97
N ILE A 271 25.63 -15.62 -24.75
CA ILE A 271 25.29 -16.18 -26.06
C ILE A 271 24.18 -17.24 -25.93
N PHE A 272 24.30 -18.13 -24.95
CA PHE A 272 23.28 -19.16 -24.69
C PHE A 272 21.92 -18.51 -24.38
N ASN A 273 21.89 -17.57 -23.44
CA ASN A 273 20.67 -16.88 -23.03
C ASN A 273 20.04 -16.11 -24.18
N GLU A 274 20.85 -15.45 -25.02
CA GLU A 274 20.37 -14.72 -26.18
C GLU A 274 19.67 -15.65 -27.19
N LYS A 275 20.30 -16.78 -27.53
CA LYS A 275 19.75 -17.76 -28.49
C LYS A 275 18.43 -18.34 -28.01
N ILE A 276 18.40 -18.86 -26.78
CA ILE A 276 17.18 -19.46 -26.20
C ILE A 276 16.06 -18.42 -26.08
N THR A 277 16.38 -17.21 -25.62
CA THR A 277 15.39 -16.14 -25.48
C THR A 277 14.83 -15.73 -26.86
N THR A 278 15.67 -15.69 -27.89
CA THR A 278 15.26 -15.32 -29.25
C THR A 278 14.33 -16.37 -29.86
N LEU A 279 14.67 -17.66 -29.74
CA LEU A 279 13.80 -18.74 -30.19
C LEU A 279 12.48 -18.75 -29.41
N SER A 280 12.53 -18.55 -28.09
CA SER A 280 11.34 -18.44 -27.25
C SER A 280 10.41 -17.30 -27.69
N ARG A 281 10.96 -16.12 -28.03
CA ARG A 281 10.19 -14.99 -28.57
C ARG A 281 9.51 -15.27 -29.91
N ARG A 282 10.07 -16.17 -30.72
CA ARG A 282 9.52 -16.56 -32.02
C ARG A 282 8.40 -17.59 -31.90
N CYS A 283 8.50 -18.50 -30.93
CA CYS A 283 7.61 -19.66 -30.83
C CYS A 283 6.52 -19.49 -29.75
N ILE A 284 6.74 -18.62 -28.76
CA ILE A 284 5.83 -18.43 -27.63
C ILE A 284 5.21 -17.03 -27.71
N PRO A 285 3.89 -16.92 -27.90
CA PRO A 285 3.19 -15.64 -27.88
C PRO A 285 3.45 -14.90 -26.57
N THR A 286 3.46 -13.58 -26.64
CA THR A 286 3.65 -12.73 -25.47
C THR A 286 2.47 -11.83 -25.22
N LYS A 287 2.14 -11.62 -23.95
CA LYS A 287 1.12 -10.67 -23.53
C LYS A 287 1.71 -9.68 -22.54
N ILE A 288 1.30 -8.42 -22.64
CA ILE A 288 1.63 -7.41 -21.64
C ILE A 288 0.59 -7.49 -20.54
N ILE A 289 1.05 -7.78 -19.32
CA ILE A 289 0.23 -7.78 -18.12
C ILE A 289 0.64 -6.62 -17.23
N THR A 290 -0.35 -5.94 -16.66
CA THR A 290 -0.13 -4.94 -15.62
C THR A 290 -0.09 -5.65 -14.28
N PHE A 291 1.09 -5.73 -13.69
CA PHE A 291 1.30 -6.22 -12.34
C PHE A 291 0.93 -5.13 -11.35
N ARG A 292 0.15 -5.52 -10.35
CA ARG A 292 -0.32 -4.65 -9.27
C ARG A 292 -0.06 -5.39 -7.98
N ASN A 293 1.10 -5.13 -7.39
CA ASN A 293 1.58 -5.86 -6.22
C ASN A 293 0.67 -5.70 -4.98
N ASN A 294 -0.32 -4.80 -5.01
CA ASN A 294 -1.25 -4.53 -3.91
C ASN A 294 -2.61 -5.23 -4.10
N ASP A 295 -2.85 -5.84 -5.27
CA ASP A 295 -4.10 -6.53 -5.50
C ASP A 295 -4.18 -7.73 -4.54
N LYS A 296 -5.28 -7.84 -3.80
CA LYS A 296 -5.55 -9.04 -3.01
C LYS A 296 -5.69 -10.25 -3.95
N PRO A 297 -5.34 -11.48 -3.53
CA PRO A 297 -5.36 -12.65 -4.41
C PRO A 297 -6.71 -12.92 -5.12
N TRP A 298 -7.81 -12.58 -4.45
CA TRP A 298 -9.17 -12.69 -4.97
C TRP A 298 -9.58 -11.52 -5.90
N PHE A 299 -8.76 -10.49 -6.05
CA PHE A 299 -9.11 -9.25 -6.73
C PHE A 299 -8.87 -9.35 -8.24
N ASN A 300 -9.94 -9.46 -9.02
CA ASN A 300 -9.86 -9.65 -10.47
C ASN A 300 -10.14 -8.37 -11.30
N SER A 301 -9.95 -8.47 -12.62
CA SER A 301 -10.16 -7.37 -13.56
C SER A 301 -11.62 -6.90 -13.65
N GLU A 302 -12.56 -7.80 -13.44
CA GLU A 302 -13.99 -7.51 -13.47
C GLU A 302 -14.41 -6.68 -12.26
N LEU A 303 -14.05 -7.10 -11.05
CA LEU A 303 -14.30 -6.35 -9.82
C LEU A 303 -13.73 -4.93 -9.92
N ARG A 304 -12.52 -4.79 -10.49
CA ARG A 304 -11.92 -3.48 -10.76
C ARG A 304 -12.76 -2.60 -11.68
N ARG A 305 -13.29 -3.18 -12.76
CA ARG A 305 -14.16 -2.46 -13.71
C ARG A 305 -15.38 -1.90 -12.97
N GLU A 306 -16.02 -2.72 -12.15
CA GLU A 306 -17.20 -2.32 -11.40
C GLU A 306 -16.90 -1.26 -10.33
N ILE A 307 -15.73 -1.31 -9.68
CA ILE A 307 -15.25 -0.25 -8.78
C ILE A 307 -15.06 1.08 -9.52
N ARG A 308 -14.46 1.06 -10.73
CA ARG A 308 -14.32 2.29 -11.53
C ARG A 308 -15.68 2.86 -11.95
N ILE A 309 -16.62 2.00 -12.29
CA ILE A 309 -18.00 2.40 -12.61
C ILE A 309 -18.64 3.04 -11.38
N ARG A 310 -18.54 2.42 -10.21
CA ARG A 310 -19.00 2.96 -8.92
C ARG A 310 -18.44 4.37 -8.69
N ASN A 311 -17.12 4.54 -8.79
CA ASN A 311 -16.46 5.82 -8.55
C ASN A 311 -16.91 6.90 -9.56
N ARG A 312 -17.12 6.52 -10.83
CA ARG A 312 -17.65 7.44 -11.85
C ARG A 312 -19.11 7.83 -11.57
N MET A 313 -19.95 6.88 -11.17
CA MET A 313 -21.34 7.15 -10.81
C MET A 313 -21.42 8.06 -9.58
N TRP A 314 -20.56 7.84 -8.59
CA TRP A 314 -20.43 8.68 -7.43
C TRP A 314 -20.05 10.13 -7.80
N LYS A 315 -19.02 10.34 -8.65
CA LYS A 315 -18.67 11.68 -9.16
C LYS A 315 -19.86 12.38 -9.86
N LYS A 316 -20.66 11.64 -10.63
CA LYS A 316 -21.89 12.18 -11.26
C LYS A 316 -22.99 12.49 -10.25
N ALA A 317 -23.21 11.62 -9.27
CA ALA A 317 -24.20 11.81 -8.22
C ALA A 317 -23.88 13.07 -7.41
N LYS A 318 -22.60 13.25 -7.03
CA LYS A 318 -22.12 14.43 -6.31
C LYS A 318 -22.32 15.73 -7.10
N LYS A 319 -21.96 15.75 -8.39
CA LYS A 319 -22.10 16.94 -9.23
C LYS A 319 -23.57 17.33 -9.49
N SER A 320 -24.44 16.34 -9.63
CA SER A 320 -25.85 16.58 -10.00
C SER A 320 -26.80 16.75 -8.81
N GLY A 321 -26.46 16.19 -7.64
CA GLY A 321 -27.35 16.14 -6.48
C GLY A 321 -28.67 15.38 -6.70
N SER A 322 -28.85 14.74 -7.87
CA SER A 322 -30.13 14.15 -8.27
C SER A 322 -30.40 12.86 -7.50
N PRO A 323 -31.61 12.68 -6.91
CA PRO A 323 -31.99 11.43 -6.24
C PRO A 323 -31.80 10.20 -7.12
N PHE A 324 -32.07 10.31 -8.42
CA PHE A 324 -31.88 9.23 -9.39
C PHE A 324 -30.41 8.82 -9.55
N GLN A 325 -29.49 9.78 -9.58
CA GLN A 325 -28.06 9.50 -9.71
C GLN A 325 -27.49 8.95 -8.41
N ILE A 326 -27.97 9.45 -7.26
CA ILE A 326 -27.65 8.92 -5.94
C ILE A 326 -28.11 7.46 -5.83
N ASP A 327 -29.32 7.14 -6.29
CA ASP A 327 -29.85 5.77 -6.25
C ASP A 327 -29.05 4.81 -7.15
N LYS A 328 -28.71 5.25 -8.38
CA LYS A 328 -27.80 4.50 -9.26
C LYS A 328 -26.45 4.22 -8.61
N TYR A 329 -25.86 5.22 -7.95
CA TYR A 329 -24.62 5.04 -7.20
C TYR A 329 -24.79 4.02 -6.07
N LYS A 330 -25.85 4.12 -5.26
CA LYS A 330 -26.12 3.16 -4.17
C LYS A 330 -26.26 1.74 -4.69
N HIS A 331 -26.98 1.55 -5.80
CA HIS A 331 -27.12 0.24 -6.43
C HIS A 331 -25.76 -0.33 -6.88
N GLN A 332 -24.96 0.48 -7.57
CA GLN A 332 -23.63 0.07 -8.02
C GLN A 332 -22.66 -0.18 -6.84
N ARG A 333 -22.74 0.61 -5.77
CA ARG A 333 -21.96 0.41 -4.54
C ARG A 333 -22.28 -0.94 -3.92
N ASN A 334 -23.56 -1.26 -3.76
CA ASN A 334 -24.01 -2.53 -3.18
C ASN A 334 -23.58 -3.71 -4.07
N LYS A 335 -23.67 -3.57 -5.40
CA LYS A 335 -23.14 -4.55 -6.36
C LYS A 335 -21.64 -4.80 -6.14
N VAL A 336 -20.84 -3.76 -6.06
CA VAL A 336 -19.38 -3.88 -5.82
C VAL A 336 -19.10 -4.56 -4.48
N ASN A 337 -19.81 -4.21 -3.41
CA ASN A 337 -19.62 -4.84 -2.11
C ASN A 337 -19.95 -6.33 -2.15
N ASN A 338 -21.06 -6.71 -2.80
CA ASN A 338 -21.41 -8.12 -2.99
C ASN A 338 -20.37 -8.87 -3.83
N MET A 339 -19.82 -8.23 -4.87
CA MET A 339 -18.75 -8.84 -5.68
C MET A 339 -17.45 -8.99 -4.90
N LYS A 340 -17.08 -8.03 -4.04
CA LYS A 340 -15.93 -8.17 -3.12
C LYS A 340 -16.13 -9.38 -2.21
N LYS A 341 -17.31 -9.48 -1.57
CA LYS A 341 -17.67 -10.60 -0.68
C LYS A 341 -17.61 -11.94 -1.41
N HIS A 342 -18.27 -12.05 -2.56
CA HIS A 342 -18.29 -13.29 -3.35
C HIS A 342 -16.89 -13.70 -3.84
N ALA A 343 -16.08 -12.75 -4.32
CA ALA A 343 -14.71 -13.04 -4.74
C ALA A 343 -13.85 -13.58 -3.59
N ARG A 344 -14.02 -13.03 -2.38
CA ARG A 344 -13.35 -13.52 -1.17
C ARG A 344 -13.82 -14.93 -0.81
N GLU A 345 -15.13 -15.19 -0.85
CA GLU A 345 -15.70 -16.53 -0.58
C GLU A 345 -15.20 -17.58 -1.58
N VAL A 346 -15.25 -17.29 -2.88
CA VAL A 346 -14.75 -18.20 -3.93
C VAL A 346 -13.29 -18.53 -3.73
N PHE A 347 -12.46 -17.53 -3.42
CA PHE A 347 -11.05 -17.75 -3.16
C PHE A 347 -10.82 -18.70 -1.98
N PHE A 348 -11.50 -18.52 -0.85
CA PHE A 348 -11.34 -19.43 0.28
C PHE A 348 -11.88 -20.83 0.01
N LEU A 349 -12.93 -20.97 -0.81
CA LEU A 349 -13.42 -22.28 -1.27
C LEU A 349 -12.39 -22.99 -2.16
N GLU A 350 -11.77 -22.27 -3.10
CA GLU A 350 -10.70 -22.81 -3.94
C GLU A 350 -9.48 -23.25 -3.10
N ILE A 351 -9.10 -22.44 -2.10
CA ILE A 351 -8.03 -22.76 -1.16
C ILE A 351 -8.34 -24.04 -0.37
N ASN A 352 -9.55 -24.17 0.17
CA ASN A 352 -9.96 -25.38 0.88
C ASN A 352 -9.90 -26.60 -0.04
N GLY A 353 -10.36 -26.46 -1.29
CA GLY A 353 -10.23 -27.52 -2.28
C GLY A 353 -8.77 -27.89 -2.59
N ILE A 354 -7.86 -26.93 -2.62
CA ILE A 354 -6.41 -27.20 -2.78
C ILE A 354 -5.86 -27.93 -1.56
N ILE A 355 -6.24 -27.52 -0.34
CA ILE A 355 -5.84 -28.18 0.91
C ILE A 355 -6.27 -29.65 0.91
N ASP A 356 -7.53 -29.92 0.58
CA ASP A 356 -8.10 -31.27 0.62
C ASP A 356 -7.42 -32.22 -0.39
N ASN A 357 -6.90 -31.68 -1.49
CA ASN A 357 -6.24 -32.44 -2.56
C ASN A 357 -4.71 -32.41 -2.47
N LEU A 358 -4.13 -31.76 -1.45
CA LEU A 358 -2.68 -31.62 -1.35
C LEU A 358 -2.05 -32.92 -0.82
N PRO A 359 -1.14 -33.57 -1.57
CA PRO A 359 -0.49 -34.78 -1.08
C PRO A 359 0.38 -34.47 0.15
N PRO A 360 0.39 -35.35 1.18
CA PRO A 360 1.29 -35.18 2.34
C PRO A 360 2.78 -35.13 1.97
N SER A 361 3.13 -35.62 0.78
CA SER A 361 4.48 -35.67 0.24
C SER A 361 4.88 -34.45 -0.61
N ASP A 362 4.07 -33.38 -0.67
CA ASP A 362 4.41 -32.14 -1.36
C ASP A 362 4.64 -30.95 -0.38
N PRO A 363 5.83 -30.88 0.26
CA PRO A 363 6.20 -29.75 1.10
C PRO A 363 6.15 -28.42 0.34
N ASN A 364 6.45 -28.41 -0.96
CA ASN A 364 6.48 -27.19 -1.76
C ASN A 364 5.07 -26.64 -2.00
N GLY A 365 4.11 -27.50 -2.31
CA GLY A 365 2.70 -27.15 -2.40
C GLY A 365 2.15 -26.62 -1.07
N PHE A 366 2.49 -27.29 0.03
CA PHE A 366 2.10 -26.86 1.38
C PHE A 366 2.67 -25.46 1.70
N TRP A 367 3.96 -25.25 1.52
CA TRP A 367 4.58 -23.95 1.78
C TRP A 367 4.10 -22.85 0.83
N LYS A 368 3.83 -23.16 -0.45
CA LYS A 368 3.19 -22.21 -1.38
C LYS A 368 1.83 -21.76 -0.86
N LEU A 369 1.03 -22.70 -0.36
CA LEU A 369 -0.30 -22.43 0.17
C LEU A 369 -0.24 -21.64 1.48
N VAL A 370 0.64 -22.04 2.41
CA VAL A 370 0.89 -21.30 3.65
C VAL A 370 1.31 -19.87 3.33
N ASN A 371 2.24 -19.66 2.41
CA ASN A 371 2.68 -18.33 1.98
C ASN A 371 1.56 -17.50 1.32
N LEU A 372 0.65 -18.15 0.57
CA LEU A 372 -0.51 -17.50 -0.03
C LEU A 372 -1.54 -17.05 1.02
N LEU A 373 -1.74 -17.85 2.07
CA LEU A 373 -2.70 -17.61 3.14
C LEU A 373 -2.20 -16.63 4.20
N THR A 374 -0.94 -16.79 4.61
CA THR A 374 -0.31 -16.00 5.68
C THR A 374 0.22 -14.66 5.19
N LYS A 375 0.15 -14.38 3.89
CA LYS A 375 0.79 -13.21 3.25
C LYS A 375 2.29 -13.08 3.55
N ASN A 376 2.94 -14.10 4.12
CA ASN A 376 4.38 -14.33 4.02
C ASN A 376 4.72 -14.85 2.62
N SER A 377 4.11 -14.27 1.59
CA SER A 377 4.60 -14.41 0.24
C SER A 377 6.01 -13.87 0.24
N GLY A 378 7.01 -14.76 0.19
CA GLY A 378 8.41 -14.44 -0.07
C GLY A 378 8.64 -13.69 -1.40
N THR A 379 7.59 -13.22 -2.08
CA THR A 379 7.67 -12.03 -2.91
C THR A 379 7.80 -10.84 -1.99
N SER A 380 9.04 -10.46 -1.71
CA SER A 380 9.45 -9.16 -1.16
C SER A 380 8.28 -8.19 -1.05
N SER A 381 7.74 -7.99 0.17
CA SER A 381 7.20 -6.69 0.52
C SER A 381 8.14 -5.68 -0.11
N SER A 382 7.64 -4.83 -1.02
CA SER A 382 8.46 -3.79 -1.65
C SER A 382 9.36 -3.24 -0.55
N ILE A 383 10.68 -3.34 -0.74
CA ILE A 383 11.62 -2.91 0.29
C ILE A 383 11.14 -1.51 0.71
N PRO A 384 10.81 -1.29 1.99
CA PRO A 384 10.28 0.00 2.42
C PRO A 384 11.22 1.11 1.95
N PRO A 385 10.73 2.34 1.74
CA PRO A 385 11.61 3.44 1.40
C PRO A 385 12.80 3.48 2.36
N LEU A 386 14.00 3.54 1.79
CA LEU A 386 15.25 3.48 2.54
C LEU A 386 15.77 4.90 2.75
N LEU A 387 16.29 5.15 3.95
CA LEU A 387 17.03 6.37 4.21
C LEU A 387 18.43 6.20 3.63
N ASN A 388 18.82 7.07 2.70
CA ASN A 388 20.18 7.11 2.20
C ASN A 388 21.09 7.77 3.27
N PRO A 389 22.10 7.06 3.78
CA PRO A 389 22.98 7.59 4.84
C PRO A 389 23.85 8.77 4.39
N ASP A 390 24.09 8.95 3.09
CA ASP A 390 24.98 10.00 2.58
C ASP A 390 24.29 11.37 2.51
N ASN A 391 22.99 11.39 2.19
CA ASN A 391 22.23 12.63 1.97
C ASN A 391 21.02 12.80 2.93
N ASN A 392 20.73 11.81 3.79
CA ASN A 392 19.55 11.75 4.66
C ASN A 392 18.21 11.91 3.93
N GLN A 393 18.13 11.53 2.65
CA GLN A 393 16.89 11.52 1.88
C GLN A 393 16.29 10.12 1.86
N VAL A 394 14.95 10.07 1.84
CA VAL A 394 14.20 8.83 1.72
C VAL A 394 14.01 8.49 0.24
N GLU A 395 14.64 7.40 -0.17
CA GLU A 395 14.58 6.90 -1.54
C GLU A 395 13.49 5.83 -1.66
N SER A 396 12.61 6.02 -2.66
CA SER A 396 11.40 5.21 -2.83
C SER A 396 11.41 4.40 -4.13
N SER A 397 12.29 4.71 -5.08
CA SER A 397 12.49 3.94 -6.31
C SER A 397 13.19 2.62 -6.05
N ASP A 398 12.81 1.57 -6.78
CA ASP A 398 13.46 0.26 -6.69
C ASP A 398 14.95 0.33 -7.09
N GLN A 399 15.30 1.20 -8.05
CA GLN A 399 16.69 1.41 -8.47
C GLN A 399 17.50 2.08 -7.36
N GLU A 400 17.00 3.18 -6.79
CA GLU A 400 17.70 3.91 -5.72
C GLU A 400 17.91 3.02 -4.49
N LYS A 401 16.91 2.21 -4.13
CA LYS A 401 17.02 1.22 -3.03
C LYS A 401 18.07 0.16 -3.33
N ALA A 402 18.09 -0.39 -4.55
CA ALA A 402 19.08 -1.37 -4.96
C ALA A 402 20.49 -0.80 -4.89
N ASP A 403 20.68 0.45 -5.32
CA ASP A 403 21.96 1.14 -5.28
C ASP A 403 22.42 1.40 -3.83
N ILE A 404 21.53 1.85 -2.93
CA ILE A 404 21.85 2.01 -1.50
C ILE A 404 22.33 0.68 -0.89
N LEU A 405 21.56 -0.40 -1.11
CA LEU A 405 21.90 -1.70 -0.59
C LEU A 405 23.20 -2.22 -1.18
N ASN A 406 23.39 -2.08 -2.49
CA ASN A 406 24.60 -2.51 -3.17
C ASN A 406 25.83 -1.74 -2.66
N ASN A 407 25.75 -0.42 -2.49
CA ASN A 407 26.82 0.40 -1.95
C ASN A 407 27.16 0.00 -0.51
N TYR A 408 26.12 -0.18 0.33
CA TYR A 408 26.31 -0.64 1.71
C TYR A 408 26.99 -2.00 1.77
N PHE A 409 26.45 -3.01 1.07
CA PHE A 409 27.02 -4.36 1.07
C PHE A 409 28.42 -4.41 0.44
N SER A 410 28.67 -3.69 -0.65
CA SER A 410 29.99 -3.58 -1.26
C SER A 410 31.01 -2.96 -0.28
N SER A 411 30.61 -1.96 0.50
CA SER A 411 31.49 -1.30 1.46
C SER A 411 31.96 -2.23 2.59
N ILE A 412 31.09 -3.15 3.04
CA ILE A 412 31.40 -4.12 4.11
C ILE A 412 31.96 -5.45 3.56
N SER A 413 31.84 -5.69 2.25
CA SER A 413 32.35 -6.90 1.58
C SER A 413 33.77 -6.76 1.06
N ASN A 414 34.39 -5.58 1.22
CA ASN A 414 35.82 -5.39 0.97
C ASN A 414 36.62 -6.03 2.11
N ILE A 415 36.76 -7.36 2.04
CA ILE A 415 37.73 -8.09 2.85
C ILE A 415 39.12 -7.77 2.26
N ASN A 416 40.02 -7.26 3.10
CA ASN A 416 41.38 -6.95 2.68
C ASN A 416 42.20 -8.25 2.56
N ASP A 417 42.11 -8.90 1.40
CA ASP A 417 42.79 -10.16 1.11
C ASP A 417 44.27 -9.99 0.75
N ALA A 418 44.80 -8.76 0.79
CA ALA A 418 46.17 -8.45 0.36
C ALA A 418 47.27 -9.17 1.17
N ASN A 419 46.94 -9.75 2.33
CA ASN A 419 47.85 -10.48 3.20
C ASN A 419 47.30 -11.85 3.65
N VAL A 420 46.34 -12.42 2.92
CA VAL A 420 45.85 -13.77 3.22
C VAL A 420 46.53 -14.75 2.28
N ASP A 421 47.51 -15.50 2.80
CA ASP A 421 48.01 -16.67 2.09
C ASP A 421 46.85 -17.65 1.92
N VAL A 422 46.51 -17.96 0.66
CA VAL A 422 45.54 -19.00 0.34
C VAL A 422 46.00 -20.26 1.08
N PRO A 423 45.14 -20.92 1.89
CA PRO A 423 45.55 -22.12 2.61
C PRO A 423 46.07 -23.13 1.59
N ASP A 424 47.18 -23.80 1.93
CA ASP A 424 47.76 -24.83 1.09
C ASP A 424 46.68 -25.90 0.82
N LEU A 425 46.09 -25.85 -0.37
CA LEU A 425 45.06 -26.77 -0.79
C LEU A 425 45.76 -28.08 -1.15
N GLU A 426 46.01 -28.91 -0.13
CA GLU A 426 46.51 -30.25 -0.35
C GLU A 426 45.51 -31.02 -1.21
N SER A 427 45.98 -31.49 -2.37
CA SER A 427 45.19 -32.36 -3.23
C SER A 427 44.83 -33.63 -2.47
N LYS A 428 43.57 -33.75 -2.04
CA LYS A 428 43.08 -34.92 -1.30
C LYS A 428 42.91 -36.16 -2.18
N THR A 429 43.01 -36.02 -3.50
CA THR A 429 42.86 -37.12 -4.44
C THR A 429 43.56 -36.84 -5.77
N ASN A 430 44.18 -37.87 -6.34
CA ASN A 430 44.68 -37.85 -7.72
C ASN A 430 43.58 -38.19 -8.75
N SER A 431 42.34 -38.38 -8.29
CA SER A 431 41.21 -38.66 -9.16
C SER A 431 40.69 -37.36 -9.74
N THR A 432 40.88 -37.17 -11.05
CA THR A 432 40.28 -36.09 -11.81
C THR A 432 38.98 -36.59 -12.44
N LEU A 433 37.90 -35.82 -12.32
CA LEU A 433 36.66 -36.05 -13.07
C LEU A 433 36.90 -35.62 -14.52
N SER A 434 37.50 -36.51 -15.31
CA SER A 434 37.79 -36.28 -16.73
C SER A 434 36.57 -36.52 -17.63
N GLU A 435 35.60 -37.32 -17.17
CA GLU A 435 34.39 -37.63 -17.91
C GLU A 435 33.18 -37.55 -16.97
N ILE A 436 32.34 -36.53 -17.19
CA ILE A 436 31.03 -36.42 -16.54
C ILE A 436 30.02 -36.97 -17.55
N ASN A 437 29.62 -38.23 -17.40
CA ASN A 437 28.53 -38.82 -18.19
C ASN A 437 27.21 -38.47 -17.53
N ILE A 438 26.57 -37.40 -18.01
CA ILE A 438 25.21 -37.02 -17.61
C ILE A 438 24.24 -37.81 -18.50
N THR A 439 23.45 -38.69 -17.90
CA THR A 439 22.41 -39.45 -18.59
C THR A 439 21.05 -38.79 -18.44
N THR A 440 20.08 -39.15 -19.29
CA THR A 440 18.71 -38.64 -19.19
C THR A 440 18.00 -39.03 -17.89
N GLU A 441 18.50 -40.03 -17.16
CA GLU A 441 17.98 -40.42 -15.84
C GLU A 441 18.41 -39.45 -14.72
N ASP A 442 19.49 -38.69 -14.93
CA ASP A 442 19.99 -37.68 -13.98
C ASP A 442 19.14 -36.39 -13.99
N PHE A 443 18.27 -36.23 -15.00
CA PHE A 443 17.27 -35.18 -15.07
C PHE A 443 15.96 -35.63 -14.42
N VAL A 444 15.96 -35.77 -13.09
CA VAL A 444 14.71 -35.87 -12.34
C VAL A 444 14.10 -34.47 -12.24
N ILE A 445 13.21 -34.12 -13.17
CA ILE A 445 12.27 -33.03 -12.95
C ILE A 445 11.20 -33.58 -12.00
N SER A 446 11.40 -33.37 -10.68
CA SER A 446 10.37 -33.52 -9.64
C SER A 446 9.67 -32.20 -9.40
#